data_AF-A0A3R9S1Z9-F1
#
_entry.id   AF-A0A3R9S1Z9-F1
#
_cell.length_a   1.000
_cell.length_b   1.000
_cell.length_c   1.000
_cell.angle_alpha   90.00
_cell.angle_beta   90.00
_cell.angle_gamma   90.00
#
_symmetry.space_group_name_H-M   'P 1'
#
loop_
_entity.id
_entity.type
_entity.pdbx_description
1 polymer ?
#
loop_
_entity_poly.entity_id
_entity_poly.type
_entity_poly.pdbx_seq_one_letter_code
_entity_poly.pdbx_strand_id
1 'polypeptide(L)' 'MKQETALKLLKAGENVFLTGSAGAGKTYTLNQYIHYLKARKVPVAITASTG' A
#
# COMPACT_ATOMS: atom_id res chain seq x y z
N MET A 1 7.30 7.15 9.26
CA MET A 1 7.34 6.12 8.21
C MET A 1 7.85 6.74 6.92
N LYS A 2 8.76 6.09 6.19
CA LYS A 2 9.22 6.57 4.87
C LYS A 2 8.28 6.06 3.76
N GLN A 3 7.26 6.85 3.41
CA GLN A 3 6.20 6.43 2.48
C GLN A 3 6.73 6.13 1.08
N GLU A 4 7.68 6.92 0.59
CA GLU A 4 8.31 6.70 -0.72
C GLU A 4 9.05 5.37 -0.79
N THR A 5 9.81 5.02 0.25
CA THR A 5 10.51 3.74 0.32
C THR A 5 9.54 2.57 0.34
N ALA A 6 8.48 2.66 1.15
CA ALA A 6 7.45 1.62 1.20
C ALA A 6 6.77 1.44 -0.17
N LEU A 7 6.45 2.55 -0.84
CA LEU A 7 5.83 2.50 -2.18
C LEU A 7 6.78 1.91 -3.23
N LYS A 8 8.10 2.17 -3.14
CA LYS A 8 9.10 1.56 -4.01
C LYS A 8 9.17 0.04 -3.83
N LEU A 9 9.20 -0.44 -2.57
CA LEU A 9 9.22 -1.87 -2.27
C LEU A 9 7.95 -2.58 -2.74
N LEU A 10 6.78 -1.99 -2.49
CA LEU A 10 5.50 -2.52 -2.98
C LEU A 10 5.48 -2.63 -4.51
N LYS A 11 5.94 -1.59 -5.23
CA LYS A 11 6.02 -1.59 -6.70
C LYS A 11 7.07 -2.57 -7.25
N ALA A 12 8.05 -2.98 -6.46
CA ALA A 12 9.01 -4.01 -6.83
C ALA A 12 8.43 -5.43 -6.73
N GLY A 13 7.22 -5.59 -6.17
CA GLY A 13 6.56 -6.88 -5.99
C GLY A 13 6.89 -7.58 -4.67
N GLU A 14 7.54 -6.88 -3.74
CA GLU A 14 7.90 -7.42 -2.43
C GLU A 14 6.69 -7.59 -1.51
N ASN A 15 6.74 -8.60 -0.64
CA ASN A 15 5.78 -8.75 0.46
C ASN A 15 6.14 -7.77 1.59
N VAL A 16 5.29 -6.77 1.80
CA VAL A 16 5.57 -5.67 2.75
C VAL A 16 4.58 -5.67 3.91
N PHE A 17 5.11 -5.72 5.14
CA PHE A 17 4.34 -5.42 6.36
C PHE A 17 4.47 -3.93 6.72
N LEU A 18 3.38 -3.18 6.55
CA LEU A 18 3.39 -1.72 6.70
C LEU A 18 2.98 -1.29 8.12
N THR A 19 3.95 -0.85 8.93
CA THR A 19 3.71 -0.44 10.32
C THR A 19 3.88 1.07 10.52
N GLY A 20 3.31 1.58 11.62
CA GLY A 20 3.41 2.98 12.03
C GLY A 20 2.29 3.37 12.99
N SER A 21 2.50 4.44 13.75
CA SER A 21 1.49 4.99 14.65
C SER A 21 0.20 5.40 13.92
N ALA A 22 -0.87 5.64 14.68
CA ALA A 22 -2.06 6.29 14.14
C ALA A 22 -1.66 7.63 13.47
N GLY A 23 -2.25 7.94 12.31
CA GLY A 23 -1.89 9.14 11.54
C GLY A 23 -0.58 9.05 10.74
N ALA A 24 0.19 7.96 10.80
CA ALA A 24 1.48 7.86 10.10
C ALA A 24 1.40 7.71 8.54
N GLY A 25 0.23 7.87 7.94
CA GLY A 25 0.07 7.81 6.47
C GLY A 25 0.03 6.40 5.85
N LYS A 26 -0.28 5.36 6.64
CA LYS A 26 -0.40 3.97 6.17
C LYS A 26 -1.45 3.82 5.07
N THR A 27 -2.68 4.26 5.33
CA THR A 27 -3.80 4.22 4.38
C THR A 27 -3.49 4.99 3.10
N TYR A 28 -2.85 6.16 3.21
CA TYR A 28 -2.43 6.94 2.05
C TYR A 28 -1.47 6.13 1.16
N THR A 29 -0.44 5.52 1.75
CA THR A 29 0.55 4.72 1.01
C THR A 29 -0.10 3.52 0.33
N LEU A 30 -1.02 2.83 1.03
CA LEU A 30 -1.77 1.70 0.50
C LEU A 30 -2.62 2.12 -0.72
N ASN A 31 -3.33 3.25 -0.63
CA ASN A 31 -4.15 3.78 -1.71
C ASN A 31 -3.33 4.17 -2.94
N GLN A 32 -2.15 4.76 -2.74
CA GLN A 32 -1.22 5.07 -3.84
C GLN A 32 -0.78 3.80 -4.57
N TYR A 33 -0.52 2.72 -3.84
CA TYR A 33 -0.16 1.44 -4.44
C TYR A 33 -1.34 0.79 -5.17
N ILE A 34 -2.54 0.80 -4.57
CA ILE A 34 -3.77 0.31 -5.21
C ILE A 34 -4.04 1.06 -6.51
N HIS A 35 -3.91 2.39 -6.52
CA HIS A 35 -4.07 3.19 -7.73
C HIS A 35 -3.05 2.82 -8.80
N TYR A 36 -1.79 2.62 -8.42
CA TYR A 36 -0.73 2.17 -9.33
C TYR A 36 -1.05 0.82 -10.01
N LEU A 37 -1.59 -0.14 -9.25
CA LEU A 37 -2.00 -1.45 -9.77
C LEU A 37 -3.23 -1.36 -10.68
N LYS A 38 -4.25 -0.59 -10.29
CA LYS A 38 -5.45 -0.34 -11.09
C LYS A 38 -5.12 0.32 -12.43
N ALA A 39 -4.24 1.31 -12.44
CA ALA A 39 -3.77 1.96 -13.67
C ALA A 39 -3.08 0.98 -14.64
N ARG A 40 -2.56 -0.13 -14.13
CA ARG A 40 -1.92 -1.22 -14.90
C ARG A 40 -2.85 -2.40 -15.16
N LYS A 41 -4.14 -2.27 -14.84
CA LYS A 41 -5.15 -3.32 -14.97
C LYS A 41 -4.79 -4.61 -14.21
N VAL A 42 -4.00 -4.48 -13.14
CA VAL A 42 -3.69 -5.60 -12.25
C VAL A 42 -4.87 -5.79 -11.29
N PRO A 43 -5.49 -6.98 -11.23
CA PRO A 43 -6.54 -7.28 -10.27
C PRO A 43 -6.03 -7.14 -8.83
N VAL A 44 -6.82 -6.52 -7.96
CA VAL A 44 -6.46 -6.32 -6.54
C VAL A 44 -7.60 -6.75 -5.64
N ALA A 45 -7.27 -7.51 -4.60
CA ALA A 45 -8.17 -7.81 -3.49
C ALA A 45 -7.82 -6.90 -2.30
N ILE A 46 -8.82 -6.26 -1.71
CA ILE A 46 -8.67 -5.38 -0.55
C ILE A 46 -9.54 -5.94 0.55
N THR A 47 -8.93 -6.23 1.70
CA THR A 47 -9.62 -6.77 2.88
C THR A 47 -9.20 -5.99 4.12
N ALA A 48 -10.08 -5.98 5.11
CA ALA A 48 -9.81 -5.46 6.45
C ALA A 48 -10.38 -6.45 7.47
N SER A 49 -9.87 -6.43 8.70
CA SER A 49 -10.36 -7.31 9.77
C SER A 49 -11.77 -6.97 10.25
N THR A 50 -12.27 -5.78 9.89
CA THR A 50 -13.60 -5.27 10.20
C THR A 50 -14.21 -4.64 8.96
N GLY A 51 -15.55 -4.63 8.86
CA GLY A 51 -16.31 -3.93 7.83
C GLY A 51 -16.37 -2.42 8.06
#